data_AF-A0A9D1LMH5-F1
#
_entry.id   AF-A0A9D1LMH5-F1
#
_cell.length_a   1.000
_cell.length_b   1.000
_cell.length_c   1.000
_cell.angle_alpha   90.00
_cell.angle_beta   90.00
_cell.angle_gamma   90.00
#
_symmetry.space_group_name_H-M   'P 1'
#
loop_
_entity.id
_entity.type
_entity.pdbx_description
1 polymer ?
#
loop_
_entity_poly.entity_id
_entity_poly.type
_entity_poly.pdbx_seq_one_letter_code
_entity_poly.pdbx_strand_id
1 'polypeptide(L)'
;MGRLILVAGPNGSGKSLFAEQLTARTGRERFYIATMLPVTDDNLARIEKHRRQRAGLGFETLELPFHIGSAPVSADSAVLLEDISNLLANALFEQSSTLAQVFDDICLLQKRCRLLVAVTIAGLVPNGCDAETAAYIGALNALNERLFNRADAAVRMEHRTPVVCKGELLDVF
;
A
#
# COMPACT_ATOMS: atom_id res chain seq x y z
N MET A 1 -15.89 -8.34 8.42
CA MET A 1 -14.64 -8.36 7.64
C MET A 1 -14.21 -6.92 7.45
N GLY A 2 -12.94 -6.57 7.67
CA GLY A 2 -12.48 -5.18 7.53
C GLY A 2 -12.63 -4.66 6.11
N ARG A 3 -12.76 -3.34 5.96
CA ARG A 3 -12.87 -2.67 4.66
C ARG A 3 -11.49 -2.51 4.03
N LEU A 4 -11.35 -2.80 2.74
CA LEU A 4 -10.15 -2.53 1.95
C LEU A 4 -10.41 -1.38 0.98
N ILE A 5 -9.56 -0.35 1.05
CA ILE A 5 -9.50 0.74 0.06
C ILE A 5 -8.16 0.68 -0.66
N LEU A 6 -8.20 0.52 -1.98
CA LEU A 6 -7.00 0.53 -2.81
C LEU A 6 -6.74 1.94 -3.35
N VAL A 7 -5.54 2.46 -3.16
CA VAL A 7 -5.10 3.75 -3.72
C VAL A 7 -3.98 3.48 -4.73
N ALA A 8 -4.26 3.70 -6.00
CA ALA A 8 -3.37 3.37 -7.11
C ALA A 8 -2.99 4.60 -7.93
N GLY A 9 -1.84 4.58 -8.60
CA GLY A 9 -1.45 5.64 -9.54
C GLY A 9 0.06 5.69 -9.82
N PRO A 10 0.50 6.51 -10.78
CA PRO A 10 1.90 6.59 -11.15
C PRO A 10 2.76 7.22 -10.05
N ASN A 11 4.08 7.06 -10.15
CA ASN A 11 5.02 7.71 -9.23
C ASN A 11 4.79 9.23 -9.18
N GLY A 12 4.88 9.82 -7.98
CA GLY A 12 4.68 11.26 -7.79
C GLY A 12 3.23 11.77 -7.90
N SER A 13 2.23 10.91 -8.11
CA SER A 13 0.83 11.35 -8.25
C SER A 13 0.13 11.81 -6.96
N GLY A 14 0.80 11.74 -5.81
CA GLY A 14 0.24 12.17 -4.51
C GLY A 14 -0.48 11.08 -3.70
N LYS A 15 -0.36 9.80 -4.09
CA LYS A 15 -0.99 8.65 -3.42
C LYS A 15 -0.78 8.60 -1.92
N SER A 16 0.48 8.66 -1.47
CA SER A 16 0.83 8.50 -0.06
C SER A 16 0.18 9.61 0.78
N LEU A 17 0.28 10.88 0.33
CA LEU A 17 -0.37 12.01 1.02
C LEU A 17 -1.90 11.84 1.11
N PHE A 18 -2.54 11.43 0.01
CA PHE A 18 -3.98 11.18 0.00
C PHE A 18 -4.35 10.03 0.95
N ALA A 19 -3.62 8.92 0.92
CA ALA A 19 -3.86 7.74 1.74
C ALA A 19 -3.61 8.02 3.24
N GLU A 20 -2.57 8.79 3.57
CA GLU A 20 -2.28 9.27 4.92
C GLU A 20 -3.44 10.11 5.47
N GLN A 21 -3.91 11.10 4.70
CA GLN A 21 -5.04 11.95 5.11
C GLN A 21 -6.34 11.15 5.23
N LEU A 22 -6.58 10.23 4.31
CA LEU A 22 -7.73 9.34 4.31
C LEU A 22 -7.76 8.48 5.59
N THR A 23 -6.62 7.88 5.93
CA THR A 23 -6.51 7.00 7.10
C THR A 23 -6.52 7.80 8.40
N ALA A 24 -5.88 8.98 8.45
CA ALA A 24 -5.80 9.83 9.64
C ALA A 24 -7.17 10.40 10.08
N ARG A 25 -8.16 10.46 9.18
CA ARG A 25 -9.54 10.84 9.50
C ARG A 25 -10.33 9.71 10.17
N THR A 26 -9.78 8.51 10.24
CA THR A 26 -10.46 7.31 10.73
C THR A 26 -9.78 6.68 11.92
N GLY A 27 -10.59 6.13 12.82
CA GLY A 27 -10.13 5.35 13.95
C GLY A 27 -9.43 6.17 15.03
N ARG A 28 -9.38 5.63 16.26
CA ARG A 28 -8.55 6.18 17.33
C ARG A 28 -7.13 5.64 17.25
N GLU A 29 -7.00 4.36 16.95
CA GLU A 29 -5.74 3.64 16.77
C GLU A 29 -5.42 3.51 15.26
N ARG A 30 -4.22 3.94 14.88
CA ARG A 30 -3.79 4.06 13.48
C ARG A 30 -2.41 3.45 13.32
N PHE A 31 -2.26 2.50 12.40
CA PHE A 31 -0.97 1.89 12.07
C PHE A 31 -0.53 2.30 10.67
N TYR A 32 0.76 2.58 10.52
CA TYR A 32 1.42 2.75 9.24
C TYR A 32 2.39 1.58 9.07
N ILE A 33 2.08 0.67 8.15
CA ILE A 33 2.97 -0.41 7.74
C ILE A 33 3.84 0.09 6.59
N ALA A 34 5.12 0.29 6.89
CA ALA A 34 6.13 0.73 5.94
C ALA A 34 6.89 -0.49 5.40
N THR A 35 6.93 -0.63 4.07
CA THR A 35 7.51 -1.82 3.41
C THR A 35 8.81 -1.51 2.66
N MET A 36 9.23 -0.24 2.60
CA MET A 36 10.47 0.16 1.92
C MET A 36 11.71 -0.28 2.71
N LEU A 37 12.63 -0.97 2.05
CA LEU A 37 13.93 -1.33 2.64
C LEU A 37 14.91 -0.14 2.59
N PRO A 38 15.63 0.18 3.68
CA PRO A 38 16.60 1.29 3.75
C PRO A 38 17.98 0.89 3.18
N VAL A 39 18.03 0.44 1.92
CA VAL A 39 19.27 -0.09 1.32
C VAL A 39 20.09 1.00 0.64
N THR A 40 19.44 1.91 -0.09
CA THR A 40 20.11 2.99 -0.83
C THR A 40 19.86 4.35 -0.19
N ASP A 41 20.72 5.34 -0.49
CA ASP A 41 20.52 6.73 -0.06
C ASP A 41 19.18 7.30 -0.54
N ASP A 42 18.75 6.91 -1.75
CA ASP A 42 17.44 7.27 -2.28
C ASP A 42 16.29 6.66 -1.45
N ASN A 43 16.43 5.41 -1.00
CA ASN A 43 15.45 4.80 -0.09
C ASN A 43 15.44 5.52 1.25
N LEU A 44 16.60 5.80 1.83
CA LEU A 44 16.72 6.52 3.09
C LEU A 44 16.08 7.91 3.01
N ALA A 45 16.34 8.66 1.94
CA ALA A 45 15.74 9.97 1.71
C ALA A 45 14.21 9.90 1.55
N ARG A 46 13.69 8.87 0.88
CA ARG A 46 12.25 8.64 0.75
C ARG A 46 11.60 8.26 2.09
N ILE A 47 12.23 7.39 2.86
CA ILE A 47 11.77 7.01 4.21
C ILE A 47 11.69 8.24 5.10
N GLU A 48 12.74 9.08 5.12
CA GLU A 48 12.77 10.30 5.92
C GLU A 48 11.69 11.30 5.47
N LYS A 49 11.48 11.46 4.15
CA LYS A 49 10.38 12.26 3.62
C LYS A 49 9.02 11.75 4.10
N HIS A 50 8.76 10.44 4.03
CA HIS A 50 7.50 9.85 4.49
C HIS A 50 7.32 10.02 6.00
N ARG A 51 8.39 9.84 6.80
CA ARG A 51 8.36 10.11 8.25
C ARG A 51 7.94 11.54 8.57
N ARG A 52 8.46 12.53 7.82
CA ARG A 52 8.04 13.94 7.95
C ARG A 52 6.61 14.17 7.51
N GLN A 53 6.17 13.55 6.42
CA GLN A 53 4.80 13.71 5.89
C GLN A 53 3.74 13.22 6.88
N ARG A 54 3.99 12.08 7.52
CA ARG A 54 3.08 11.50 8.51
C ARG A 54 3.28 12.00 9.95
N ALA A 55 4.25 12.89 10.18
CA ALA A 55 4.49 13.45 11.51
C ALA A 55 3.25 14.22 11.99
N GLY A 56 2.79 13.93 13.22
CA GLY A 56 1.58 14.54 13.78
C GLY A 56 0.26 13.95 13.29
N LEU A 57 0.28 12.98 12.36
CA LEU A 57 -0.94 12.27 11.92
C LEU A 57 -1.32 11.10 12.82
N GLY A 58 -0.64 10.91 13.95
CA GLY A 58 -1.01 9.95 14.99
C GLY A 58 -0.88 8.47 14.63
N PHE A 59 -0.04 8.14 13.64
CA PHE A 59 0.28 6.76 13.29
C PHE A 59 1.32 6.16 14.25
N GLU A 60 1.09 4.93 14.68
CA GLU A 60 2.16 4.02 15.08
C GLU A 60 2.80 3.41 13.83
N THR A 61 4.13 3.49 13.71
CA THR A 61 4.84 2.96 12.53
C THR A 61 5.33 1.54 12.80
N LEU A 62 5.02 0.63 11.87
CA LEU A 62 5.53 -0.73 11.82
C LEU A 62 6.39 -0.87 10.55
N GLU A 63 7.71 -0.99 10.71
CA GLU A 63 8.63 -1.24 9.60
C GLU A 63 8.60 -2.74 9.28
N LEU A 64 7.72 -3.16 8.36
CA LEU A 64 7.47 -4.57 8.00
C LEU A 64 7.65 -4.75 6.49
N PRO A 65 8.88 -4.94 6.00
CA PRO A 65 9.15 -5.13 4.57
C PRO A 65 8.63 -6.46 3.99
N PHE A 66 8.26 -7.41 4.85
CA PHE A 66 7.76 -8.74 4.49
C PHE A 66 6.66 -9.19 5.45
N HIS A 67 5.94 -10.25 5.08
CA HIS A 67 5.06 -11.03 5.97
C HIS A 67 4.07 -10.21 6.81
N ILE A 68 3.43 -9.21 6.19
CA ILE A 68 2.57 -8.24 6.89
C ILE A 68 1.30 -8.84 7.49
N GLY A 69 0.93 -10.08 7.13
CA GLY A 69 -0.30 -10.73 7.61
C GLY A 69 -0.34 -10.90 9.13
N SER A 70 0.83 -10.98 9.78
CA SER A 70 0.97 -11.12 11.24
C SER A 70 1.16 -9.79 11.98
N ALA A 71 1.09 -8.64 11.29
CA ALA A 71 1.29 -7.32 11.90
C ALA A 71 0.47 -7.14 13.20
N PRO A 72 1.03 -6.51 14.25
CA PRO A 72 0.38 -6.35 15.56
C PRO A 72 -0.71 -5.26 15.54
N VAL A 73 -1.75 -5.45 14.73
CA VAL A 73 -2.89 -4.53 14.60
C VAL A 73 -4.11 -5.07 15.35
N SER A 74 -5.02 -4.17 15.73
CA SER A 74 -6.28 -4.50 16.40
C SER A 74 -7.47 -4.47 15.43
N ALA A 75 -8.54 -5.19 15.79
CA ALA A 75 -9.75 -5.29 14.96
C ALA A 75 -10.44 -3.93 14.69
N ASP A 76 -10.28 -2.94 15.58
CA ASP A 76 -10.88 -1.62 15.45
C ASP A 76 -9.94 -0.57 14.83
N SER A 77 -8.68 -0.93 14.58
CA SER A 77 -7.66 -0.03 14.04
C SER A 77 -7.88 0.31 12.57
N ALA A 78 -7.35 1.47 12.17
CA ALA A 78 -7.16 1.85 10.78
C ALA A 78 -5.69 1.63 10.37
N VAL A 79 -5.45 0.95 9.27
CA VAL A 79 -4.12 0.55 8.82
C VAL A 79 -3.84 1.15 7.44
N LEU A 80 -2.71 1.83 7.31
CA LEU A 80 -2.14 2.26 6.04
C LEU A 80 -0.98 1.33 5.67
N LEU A 81 -1.07 0.67 4.52
CA LEU A 81 0.01 -0.11 3.91
C LEU A 81 0.68 0.70 2.80
N GLU A 82 1.89 1.20 3.07
CA GLU A 82 2.74 1.93 2.10
C GLU A 82 4.08 1.19 1.93
N ASP A 83 4.28 0.48 0.83
CA ASP A 83 3.32 0.22 -0.24
C ASP A 83 3.40 -1.24 -0.74
N ILE A 84 2.39 -1.62 -1.53
CA ILE A 84 2.30 -2.94 -2.15
C ILE A 84 3.45 -3.16 -3.14
N SER A 85 3.89 -2.08 -3.81
CA SER A 85 4.94 -2.15 -4.83
C SER A 85 6.29 -2.55 -4.25
N ASN A 86 6.71 -1.99 -3.12
CA ASN A 86 7.90 -2.40 -2.39
C ASN A 86 7.70 -3.79 -1.75
N LEU A 87 6.53 -4.06 -1.16
CA LEU A 87 6.25 -5.38 -0.56
C LEU A 87 6.42 -6.51 -1.58
N LEU A 88 5.87 -6.34 -2.79
CA LEU A 88 6.02 -7.32 -3.86
C LEU A 88 7.46 -7.38 -4.39
N ALA A 89 8.14 -6.24 -4.53
CA ALA A 89 9.52 -6.20 -4.96
C ALA A 89 10.42 -6.99 -4.00
N ASN A 90 10.31 -6.70 -2.70
CA ASN A 90 11.02 -7.40 -1.64
C ASN A 90 10.76 -8.92 -1.73
N ALA A 91 9.49 -9.32 -1.84
CA ALA A 91 9.11 -10.73 -1.92
C ALA A 91 9.74 -11.49 -3.10
N LEU A 92 9.74 -10.87 -4.29
CA LEU A 92 10.24 -11.50 -5.51
C LEU A 92 11.77 -11.52 -5.57
N PHE A 93 12.42 -10.40 -5.22
CA PHE A 93 13.89 -10.28 -5.31
C PHE A 93 14.62 -11.07 -4.22
N GLU A 94 14.10 -11.11 -3.00
CA GLU A 94 14.67 -11.92 -1.92
C GLU A 94 14.19 -13.38 -1.95
N GLN A 95 13.35 -13.73 -2.94
CA GLN A 95 12.69 -15.04 -3.05
C GLN A 95 12.00 -15.48 -1.74
N SER A 96 11.56 -14.51 -0.94
CA SER A 96 10.99 -14.76 0.38
C SER A 96 9.52 -15.17 0.30
N SER A 97 8.82 -14.77 -0.76
CA SER A 97 7.38 -15.03 -0.93
C SER A 97 6.94 -14.93 -2.39
N THR A 98 5.80 -15.54 -2.70
CA THR A 98 5.14 -15.47 -4.00
C THR A 98 4.09 -14.36 -4.05
N LEU A 99 3.67 -13.94 -5.26
CA LEU A 99 2.54 -13.02 -5.45
C LEU A 99 1.28 -13.50 -4.71
N ALA A 100 0.99 -14.80 -4.76
CA ALA A 100 -0.19 -15.37 -4.08
C ALA A 100 -0.10 -15.18 -2.56
N GLN A 101 1.06 -15.44 -1.97
CA GLN A 101 1.29 -15.21 -0.54
C GLN A 101 1.18 -13.73 -0.16
N VAL A 102 1.73 -12.81 -0.98
CA VAL A 102 1.58 -11.37 -0.74
C VAL A 102 0.09 -10.95 -0.76
N PHE A 103 -0.68 -11.47 -1.72
CA PHE A 103 -2.12 -11.22 -1.78
C PHE A 103 -2.86 -11.78 -0.55
N ASP A 104 -2.51 -13.00 -0.12
CA ASP A 104 -3.11 -13.65 1.05
C ASP A 104 -2.78 -12.90 2.34
N ASP A 105 -1.54 -12.40 2.48
CA ASP A 105 -1.12 -11.56 3.61
C ASP A 105 -1.90 -10.25 3.69
N ILE A 106 -2.12 -9.58 2.55
CA ILE A 106 -2.96 -8.37 2.49
C ILE A 106 -4.40 -8.71 2.88
N CYS A 107 -4.94 -9.84 2.41
CA CYS A 107 -6.28 -10.30 2.77
C CYS A 107 -6.39 -10.67 4.25
N LEU A 108 -5.35 -11.24 4.85
CA LEU A 108 -5.30 -11.57 6.27
C LEU A 108 -5.25 -10.29 7.11
N LEU A 109 -4.41 -9.33 6.72
CA LEU A 109 -4.33 -8.02 7.37
C LEU A 109 -5.68 -7.29 7.32
N GLN A 110 -6.36 -7.29 6.17
CA GLN A 110 -7.72 -6.73 6.03
C GLN A 110 -8.71 -7.36 7.03
N LYS A 111 -8.65 -8.67 7.26
CA LYS A 111 -9.54 -9.35 8.20
C LYS A 111 -9.30 -8.95 9.66
N ARG A 112 -8.12 -8.42 9.98
CA ARG A 112 -7.65 -8.12 11.34
C ARG A 112 -7.74 -6.66 11.74
N CYS A 113 -8.18 -5.77 10.84
CA CYS A 113 -8.39 -4.35 11.12
C CYS A 113 -9.76 -3.91 10.62
N ARG A 114 -10.22 -2.74 11.06
CA ARG A 114 -11.51 -2.17 10.64
C ARG A 114 -11.41 -1.61 9.24
N LEU A 115 -10.31 -0.93 8.95
CA LEU A 115 -10.01 -0.30 7.67
C LEU A 115 -8.55 -0.60 7.29
N LEU A 116 -8.34 -1.09 6.08
CA LEU A 116 -7.05 -1.18 5.42
C LEU A 116 -7.06 -0.25 4.20
N VAL A 117 -6.20 0.77 4.21
CA VAL A 117 -5.87 1.58 3.04
C VAL A 117 -4.55 1.07 2.49
N ALA A 118 -4.56 0.54 1.27
CA ALA A 118 -3.38 -0.05 0.65
C ALA A 118 -2.96 0.76 -0.58
N VAL A 119 -1.68 1.16 -0.62
CA VAL A 119 -1.15 2.00 -1.69
C VAL A 119 -0.33 1.16 -2.66
N THR A 120 -0.47 1.45 -3.95
CA THR A 120 0.28 0.75 -5.02
C THR A 120 0.60 1.67 -6.18
N ILE A 121 1.71 1.39 -6.87
CA ILE A 121 2.02 2.00 -8.16
C ILE A 121 1.17 1.35 -9.25
N ALA A 122 0.64 2.17 -10.15
CA ALA A 122 -0.09 1.73 -11.34
C ALA A 122 0.37 2.48 -12.59
N GLY A 123 0.07 1.91 -13.77
CA GLY A 123 0.43 2.48 -15.07
C GLY A 123 1.86 2.18 -15.50
N LEU A 124 2.52 1.18 -14.90
CA LEU A 124 3.84 0.72 -15.35
C LEU A 124 3.69 -0.15 -16.61
N VAL A 125 4.56 0.11 -17.58
CA VAL A 125 4.71 -0.70 -18.80
C VAL A 125 6.14 -1.21 -18.87
N PRO A 126 6.38 -2.47 -19.28
CA PRO A 126 7.72 -3.09 -19.26
C PRO A 126 8.63 -2.65 -20.42
N ASN A 127 8.32 -1.53 -21.08
CA ASN A 127 9.02 -1.11 -22.30
C ASN A 127 10.44 -0.65 -21.98
N GLY A 128 11.44 -1.31 -22.59
CA GLY A 128 12.86 -0.99 -22.38
C GLY A 128 13.44 -1.49 -21.06
N CYS A 129 12.68 -2.31 -20.32
CA CYS A 129 13.13 -2.95 -19.09
C CYS A 129 13.82 -4.29 -19.38
N ASP A 130 14.71 -4.72 -18.47
CA ASP A 130 15.22 -6.09 -18.48
C ASP A 130 14.14 -7.12 -18.11
N ALA A 131 14.45 -8.41 -18.30
CA ALA A 131 13.50 -9.50 -18.09
C ALA A 131 12.98 -9.57 -16.64
N GLU A 132 13.84 -9.23 -15.68
CA GLU A 132 13.53 -9.25 -14.26
C GLU A 132 12.56 -8.13 -13.88
N THR A 133 12.83 -6.91 -14.32
CA THR A 133 11.94 -5.75 -14.15
C THR A 133 10.61 -5.96 -14.88
N ALA A 134 10.63 -6.54 -16.08
CA ALA A 134 9.41 -6.88 -16.82
C ALA A 134 8.55 -7.92 -16.07
N ALA A 135 9.18 -8.94 -15.46
CA ALA A 135 8.50 -9.92 -14.63
C ALA A 135 7.87 -9.28 -13.38
N TYR A 136 8.61 -8.40 -12.70
CA TYR A 136 8.08 -7.61 -11.57
C TYR A 136 6.87 -6.76 -11.98
N ILE A 137 6.96 -6.02 -13.10
CA ILE A 137 5.86 -5.18 -13.60
C ILE A 137 4.63 -6.04 -13.91
N GLY A 138 4.81 -7.20 -14.56
CA GLY A 138 3.74 -8.16 -14.82
C GLY A 138 3.08 -8.67 -13.54
N ALA A 139 3.90 -9.04 -12.55
CA ALA A 139 3.42 -9.48 -11.24
C ALA A 139 2.66 -8.37 -10.49
N LEU A 140 3.17 -7.13 -10.50
CA LEU A 140 2.51 -6.00 -9.85
C LEU A 140 1.16 -5.68 -10.51
N ASN A 141 1.10 -5.70 -11.84
CA ASN A 141 -0.15 -5.48 -12.57
C ASN A 141 -1.18 -6.56 -12.24
N ALA A 142 -0.77 -7.83 -12.19
CA ALA A 142 -1.66 -8.94 -11.79
C ALA A 142 -2.12 -8.82 -10.33
N LEU A 143 -1.23 -8.41 -9.42
CA LEU A 143 -1.59 -8.18 -8.01
C LEU A 143 -2.57 -7.01 -7.86
N ASN A 144 -2.33 -5.92 -8.58
CA ASN A 144 -3.21 -4.74 -8.61
C ASN A 144 -4.62 -5.10 -9.09
N GLU A 145 -4.75 -5.93 -10.13
CA GLU A 145 -6.04 -6.40 -10.63
C GLU A 145 -6.78 -7.24 -9.57
N ARG A 146 -6.09 -8.19 -8.93
CA ARG A 146 -6.67 -9.00 -7.85
C ARG A 146 -7.14 -8.14 -6.68
N LEU A 147 -6.33 -7.17 -6.27
CA LEU A 147 -6.66 -6.25 -5.19
C LEU A 147 -7.80 -5.30 -5.56
N PHE A 148 -7.86 -4.81 -6.80
CA PHE A 148 -8.97 -3.99 -7.27
C PHE A 148 -10.29 -4.75 -7.21
N ASN A 149 -10.29 -6.02 -7.65
CA ASN A 149 -11.46 -6.88 -7.57
C ASN A 149 -11.87 -7.16 -6.12
N ARG A 150 -10.90 -7.33 -5.22
CA ARG A 150 -11.11 -7.60 -3.79
C ARG A 150 -11.55 -6.38 -2.97
N ALA A 151 -11.10 -5.18 -3.34
CA ALA A 151 -11.30 -3.95 -2.59
C ALA A 151 -12.77 -3.52 -2.58
N ASP A 152 -13.19 -2.94 -1.47
CA ASP A 152 -14.54 -2.38 -1.31
C ASP A 152 -14.63 -1.01 -2.02
N ALA A 153 -13.53 -0.25 -2.02
CA ALA A 153 -13.39 0.96 -2.82
C ALA A 153 -11.99 1.05 -3.46
N ALA A 154 -11.89 1.74 -4.59
CA ALA A 154 -10.63 1.99 -5.26
C ALA A 154 -10.55 3.43 -5.77
N VAL A 155 -9.40 4.06 -5.56
CA VAL A 155 -9.08 5.42 -5.98
C VAL A 155 -7.86 5.40 -6.87
N ARG A 156 -7.97 6.02 -8.04
CA ARG A 156 -6.84 6.30 -8.91
C ARG A 156 -6.39 7.74 -8.73
N MET A 157 -5.11 7.95 -8.43
CA MET A 157 -4.50 9.26 -8.28
C MET A 157 -3.85 9.71 -9.58
N GLU A 158 -4.30 10.84 -10.12
CA GLU A 158 -3.74 11.49 -11.31
C GLU A 158 -3.45 12.95 -11.01
N HIS A 159 -2.21 13.39 -11.22
CA HIS A 159 -1.82 14.80 -11.00
C HIS A 159 -2.31 15.38 -9.65
N ARG A 160 -2.19 14.62 -8.56
CA ARG A 160 -2.67 14.96 -7.20
C ARG A 160 -4.18 15.05 -7.02
N THR A 161 -4.96 14.57 -7.99
CA THR A 161 -6.42 14.51 -7.95
C THR A 161 -6.88 13.06 -7.75
N PRO A 162 -7.70 12.76 -6.73
CA PRO A 162 -8.30 11.45 -6.55
C PRO A 162 -9.49 11.27 -7.51
N VAL A 163 -9.49 10.14 -8.22
CA VAL A 163 -10.62 9.69 -9.04
C VAL A 163 -11.13 8.38 -8.45
N VAL A 164 -12.37 8.36 -7.96
CA VAL A 164 -12.99 7.14 -7.45
C VAL A 164 -13.31 6.23 -8.63
N CYS A 165 -12.73 5.03 -8.64
CA CYS A 165 -12.90 4.05 -9.70
C CYS A 165 -13.87 2.92 -9.31
N LYS A 166 -14.06 2.69 -8.01
CA LYS A 166 -14.92 1.64 -7.47
C LYS A 166 -15.41 2.03 -6.08
N GLY A 167 -16.66 1.66 -5.79
CA GLY A 167 -17.28 1.84 -4.48
C GLY A 167 -17.42 3.30 -4.09
N GLU A 168 -17.71 3.53 -2.82
CA GLU A 168 -17.85 4.85 -2.24
C GLU A 168 -16.78 5.06 -1.15
N LEU A 169 -16.45 6.31 -0.86
CA LEU A 169 -15.58 6.68 0.26
C LEU A 169 -16.38 7.21 1.46
N LEU A 170 -17.71 7.12 1.41
CA LEU A 170 -18.65 7.86 2.28
C LEU A 170 -18.54 7.56 3.78
N ASP A 171 -17.90 6.46 4.21
CA ASP A 171 -17.69 6.15 5.65
C ASP A 171 -16.28 6.51 6.16
N VAL A 172 -15.53 7.28 5.37
CA VAL A 172 -14.19 7.78 5.70
C VAL A 172 -14.18 9.31 5.90
N PHE A 173 -15.33 9.96 5.67
CA PHE A 173 -15.57 11.38 5.83
C PHE A 173 -16.52 11.66 7.01
#